data_AF-A0A938SBL8-F1
#
_entry.id   AF-A0A938SBL8-F1
#
_cell.length_a   1.000
_cell.length_b   1.000
_cell.length_c   1.000
_cell.angle_alpha   90.00
_cell.angle_beta   90.00
_cell.angle_gamma   90.00
#
_symmetry.space_group_name_H-M   'P 1'
#
loop_
_entity.id
_entity.type
_entity.pdbx_description
1 polymer ?
#
loop_
_entity_poly.entity_id
_entity_poly.type
_entity_poly.pdbx_seq_one_letter_code
_entity_poly.pdbx_strand_id
1 'polypeptide(L)' 'WSEREVNIELRDIMQRAYADVHAIAEREKVSLRMAAQMLAVGRVAEATVTRGIYP' A
#
# COMPACT_ATOMS: atom_id res chain seq x y z
N TRP A 1 21.84 4.18 -9.13
CA TRP A 1 20.92 3.78 -10.21
C TRP A 1 20.95 4.79 -11.32
N SER A 2 20.89 4.32 -12.56
CA SER A 2 20.59 5.13 -13.74
C SER A 2 19.12 5.53 -13.74
N GLU A 3 18.79 6.58 -14.49
CA GLU A 3 17.40 7.02 -14.70
C GLU A 3 16.49 5.88 -15.20
N ARG A 4 17.02 5.03 -16.09
CA ARG A 4 16.30 3.87 -16.61
C ARG A 4 15.94 2.89 -15.49
N GLU A 5 16.89 2.57 -14.63
CA GLU A 5 16.66 1.66 -13.50
C GLU A 5 15.62 2.25 -12.53
N VAL A 6 15.73 3.54 -12.21
CA VAL A 6 14.76 4.23 -11.33
C VAL A 6 13.34 4.17 -11.92
N ASN A 7 13.20 4.40 -13.22
CA ASN A 7 11.89 4.37 -13.89
C ASN A 7 11.27 2.96 -13.94
N ILE A 8 12.09 1.91 -14.02
CA ILE A 8 11.61 0.52 -13.95
C ILE A 8 11.10 0.22 -12.54
N GLU A 9 11.92 0.48 -11.52
CA GLU A 9 11.55 0.23 -10.12
C GLU A 9 10.31 1.03 -9.71
N LEU A 10 10.22 2.30 -10.11
CA LEU A 10 9.06 3.13 -9.85
C LEU A 10 7.79 2.51 -10.47
N ARG A 11 7.85 2.08 -11.73
CA ARG A 11 6.71 1.46 -12.41
C ARG A 11 6.25 0.20 -11.69
N ASP A 12 7.17 -0.60 -11.20
CA ASP A 12 6.84 -1.86 -10.54
C ASP A 12 6.25 -1.64 -9.15
N ILE A 13 6.74 -0.64 -8.41
CA ILE A 13 6.15 -0.22 -7.13
C ILE A 13 4.73 0.31 -7.34
N MET A 14 4.53 1.17 -8.35
CA MET A 14 3.22 1.76 -8.62
C MET A 14 2.18 0.72 -9.07
N GLN A 15 2.56 -0.24 -9.91
CA GLN A 15 1.67 -1.33 -10.32
C GLN A 15 1.23 -2.19 -9.13
N ARG A 16 2.19 -2.57 -8.27
CA ARG A 16 1.89 -3.35 -7.06
C ARG A 16 0.97 -2.57 -6.11
N ALA A 17 1.27 -1.30 -5.87
CA ALA A 17 0.45 -0.45 -5.00
C ALA A 17 -1.00 -0.29 -5.54
N TYR A 18 -1.16 -0.13 -6.85
CA TYR A 18 -2.49 -0.07 -7.46
C TYR A 18 -3.26 -1.38 -7.33
N ALA A 19 -2.61 -2.52 -7.58
CA ALA A 19 -3.23 -3.84 -7.46
C ALA A 19 -3.75 -4.11 -6.04
N ASP A 20 -2.96 -3.76 -5.01
CA ASP A 20 -3.37 -3.88 -3.60
C ASP A 20 -4.61 -3.05 -3.28
N VAL A 21 -4.64 -1.78 -3.73
CA VAL A 21 -5.78 -0.88 -3.51
C VAL A 21 -7.02 -1.37 -4.25
N HIS A 22 -6.86 -1.83 -5.49
CA HIS A 22 -7.96 -2.37 -6.29
C HIS A 22 -8.58 -3.61 -5.63
N ALA A 23 -7.75 -4.54 -5.14
CA ALA A 23 -8.22 -5.73 -4.45
C ALA A 23 -9.06 -5.40 -3.20
N ILE A 24 -8.65 -4.38 -2.43
CA ILE A 24 -9.41 -3.91 -1.26
C ILE A 24 -10.70 -3.23 -1.70
N ALA A 25 -10.67 -2.39 -2.73
CA ALA A 25 -11.86 -1.69 -3.22
C ALA A 25 -12.95 -2.68 -3.67
N GLU A 26 -12.57 -3.73 -4.40
CA GLU A 26 -13.50 -4.78 -4.84
C GLU A 26 -14.04 -5.61 -3.67
N ARG A 27 -13.17 -5.99 -2.72
CA ARG A 27 -13.56 -6.80 -1.56
C ARG A 27 -14.52 -6.06 -0.63
N GLU A 28 -14.21 -4.81 -0.32
CA GLU A 28 -14.97 -4.00 0.64
C GLU A 28 -16.09 -3.18 -0.03
N LYS A 29 -16.16 -3.21 -1.37
CA LYS A 29 -17.12 -2.45 -2.20
C LYS A 29 -17.09 -0.96 -1.93
N VAL A 30 -15.89 -0.39 -1.85
CA VAL A 30 -15.66 1.04 -1.58
C VAL A 30 -14.91 1.70 -2.73
N SER A 31 -14.90 3.03 -2.76
CA SER A 31 -14.08 3.76 -3.73
C SER A 31 -12.58 3.46 -3.55
N LEU A 32 -11.81 3.51 -4.65
CA LEU A 32 -10.34 3.36 -4.62
C LEU A 32 -9.67 4.32 -3.63
N ARG A 33 -10.21 5.53 -3.47
CA ARG A 33 -9.70 6.50 -2.48
C ARG A 33 -9.85 5.97 -1.06
N MET A 34 -11.02 5.42 -0.71
CA MET A 34 -11.25 4.83 0.61
C MET A 34 -10.37 3.59 0.81
N ALA A 35 -10.31 2.70 -0.17
CA ALA A 35 -9.45 1.51 -0.12
C ALA A 35 -7.97 1.85 0.10
N ALA A 36 -7.46 2.92 -0.52
CA ALA A 36 -6.11 3.40 -0.31
C ALA A 36 -5.87 3.87 1.14
N GLN A 37 -6.85 4.57 1.74
CA GLN A 37 -6.77 4.96 3.16
C GLN A 37 -6.80 3.73 4.07
N MET A 38 -7.67 2.75 3.80
CA MET A 38 -7.74 1.50 4.54
C MET A 38 -6.42 0.74 4.50
N LEU A 39 -5.80 0.62 3.31
CA LEU A 39 -4.50 -0.02 3.15
C LEU A 39 -3.40 0.70 3.95
N ALA A 40 -3.36 2.03 3.88
CA ALA A 40 -2.35 2.84 4.58
C ALA A 40 -2.46 2.69 6.11
N VAL A 41 -3.68 2.81 6.65
CA VAL A 41 -3.94 2.65 8.09
C VAL A 41 -3.64 1.22 8.54
N GLY A 42 -4.06 0.22 7.76
CA GLY A 42 -3.82 -1.19 8.06
C GLY A 42 -2.33 -1.51 8.20
N ARG A 43 -1.49 -1.04 7.28
CA ARG A 43 -0.02 -1.25 7.34
C ARG A 43 0.61 -0.65 8.60
N VAL A 44 0.18 0.54 9.02
CA VAL A 44 0.71 1.18 10.23
C VAL A 44 0.22 0.45 11.48
N ALA A 45 -1.05 0.04 11.50
CA ALA A 45 -1.62 -0.74 12.59
C ALA A 45 -0.90 -2.08 12.76
N GLU A 46 -0.70 -2.84 11.68
CA GLU A 46 0.07 -4.11 11.70
C GLU A 46 1.49 -3.91 12.22
N ALA A 47 2.19 -2.87 11.76
CA ALA A 47 3.52 -2.54 12.20
C ALA A 47 3.57 -2.17 13.70
N THR A 48 2.53 -1.51 14.20
CA THR A 48 2.39 -1.13 15.61
C THR A 48 2.11 -2.35 16.48
N VAL A 49 1.20 -3.22 16.05
CA VAL A 49 0.88 -4.49 16.74
C VAL A 49 2.10 -5.39 16.80
N THR A 50 2.86 -5.50 15.70
CA THR A 50 4.06 -6.36 15.63
C THR A 50 5.17 -5.88 16.55
N ARG A 51 5.42 -4.56 16.62
CA ARG A 51 6.46 -3.99 17.48
C ARG A 51 6.06 -3.91 18.95
N GLY A 52 4.75 -3.89 19.22
CA GLY A 52 4.22 -3.59 20.55
C GLY A 52 4.40 -2.10 20.91
N ILE A 53 3.75 -1.71 22.00
CA ILE A 53 3.96 -0.40 22.61
C ILE A 53 4.79 -0.64 23.88
N TYR A 54 6.02 -0.12 23.90
CA TYR A 54 6.94 -0.19 25.03
C TYR A 54 7.38 1.24 25.40
N PRO A 55 7.40 1.62 26.69
CA PRO A 55 7.95 2.92 27.13
C PRO A 55 9.43 3.12 26.81
#